data_AF-A0AA97H4G0-F1
#
_entry.id   AF-A0AA97H4G0-F1
#
_cell.length_a   1.000
_cell.length_b   1.000
_cell.length_c   1.000
_cell.angle_alpha   90.00
_cell.angle_beta   90.00
_cell.angle_gamma   90.00
#
_symmetry.space_group_name_H-M   'P 1'
#
loop_
_entity.id
_entity.type
_entity.pdbx_description
1 polymer ?
#
loop_
_entity_poly.entity_id
_entity_poly.type
_entity_poly.pdbx_seq_one_letter_code
_entity_poly.pdbx_strand_id
1 'polypeptide(L)'
;MGYLKERYGMSLLGKVPEGTCPECVGKHGPEQPHNRDSLAYQYKFYDEHGRWPTWADAMAHCPENVKQYWTKELQKHGVDVNGGDKQ
;
A
#
# COMPACT_ATOMS: atom_id res chain seq x y z
N MET A 1 8.86 -17.95 3.31
CA MET A 1 9.67 -16.81 2.82
C MET A 1 8.72 -15.96 1.98
N GLY A 2 9.04 -14.73 1.60
CA GLY A 2 8.12 -13.94 0.78
C GLY A 2 7.97 -14.49 -0.64
N TYR A 3 6.86 -14.17 -1.31
CA TYR A 3 6.51 -14.55 -2.67
C TYR A 3 7.60 -14.22 -3.68
N LEU A 4 8.29 -13.07 -3.55
CA LEU A 4 9.36 -12.68 -4.46
C LEU A 4 10.57 -13.60 -4.36
N LYS A 5 10.93 -14.01 -3.13
CA LYS A 5 12.06 -14.91 -2.91
C LYS A 5 11.76 -16.30 -3.43
N GLU A 6 10.56 -16.80 -3.15
CA GLU A 6 10.15 -18.16 -3.54
C GLU A 6 9.97 -18.28 -5.05
N ARG A 7 9.39 -17.27 -5.70
CA ARG A 7 9.10 -17.31 -7.14
C ARG A 7 10.26 -16.84 -8.02
N TYR A 8 11.01 -15.84 -7.58
CA TYR A 8 11.98 -15.15 -8.43
C TYR A 8 13.40 -15.07 -7.84
N GLY A 9 13.63 -15.61 -6.63
CA GLY A 9 14.93 -15.50 -5.97
C GLY A 9 15.31 -14.07 -5.56
N MET A 10 14.37 -13.11 -5.60
CA MET A 10 14.60 -11.72 -5.23
C MET A 10 14.36 -11.50 -3.72
N SER A 11 15.09 -10.60 -3.09
CA SER A 11 14.92 -10.27 -1.66
C SER A 11 14.84 -8.77 -1.47
N LEU A 12 13.85 -8.31 -0.69
CA LEU A 12 13.71 -6.90 -0.33
C LEU A 12 14.68 -6.51 0.79
N LEU A 13 15.28 -5.33 0.66
CA LEU A 13 16.18 -4.76 1.67
C LEU A 13 15.37 -3.85 2.61
N GLY A 14 15.33 -4.19 3.90
CA GLY A 14 14.40 -3.60 4.88
C GLY A 14 14.88 -2.31 5.59
N LYS A 15 15.72 -1.47 4.97
CA LYS A 15 16.15 -0.22 5.61
C LYS A 15 15.07 0.85 5.47
N VAL A 16 14.54 1.35 6.59
CA VAL A 16 13.55 2.44 6.64
C VAL A 16 14.13 3.63 7.43
N PRO A 17 14.07 4.86 6.91
CA PRO A 17 14.47 6.06 7.65
C PRO A 17 13.62 6.28 8.92
N GLU A 18 14.25 6.81 9.97
CA GLU A 18 13.55 7.18 11.20
C GLU A 18 12.45 8.22 10.95
N GLY A 19 11.33 8.11 11.69
CA GLY A 19 10.19 9.02 11.58
C GLY A 19 9.34 8.84 10.32
N THR A 20 9.53 7.75 9.57
CA THR A 20 8.68 7.38 8.43
C THR A 20 7.89 6.11 8.71
N CYS A 21 6.81 5.90 7.97
CA CYS A 21 6.02 4.68 8.04
C CYS A 21 6.89 3.46 7.72
N PRO A 22 6.89 2.40 8.55
CA PRO A 22 7.69 1.20 8.29
C PRO A 22 7.27 0.49 7.00
N GLU A 23 6.00 0.57 6.59
CA GLU A 23 5.48 -0.11 5.41
C GLU A 23 5.71 0.64 4.11
N CYS A 24 5.37 1.94 4.07
CA CYS A 24 5.40 2.71 2.83
C CYS A 24 6.51 3.77 2.78
N VAL A 25 7.27 3.98 3.85
CA VAL A 25 8.32 5.01 3.95
C VAL A 25 7.79 6.46 3.79
N GLY A 26 6.46 6.63 3.73
CA GLY A 26 5.79 7.92 3.73
C GLY A 26 5.71 8.53 5.13
N LYS A 27 5.56 9.85 5.20
CA LYS A 27 5.27 10.57 6.45
C LYS A 27 3.76 10.73 6.61
N HIS A 28 3.16 9.96 7.51
CA HIS A 28 1.74 10.04 7.82
C HIS A 28 1.47 9.55 9.25
N GLY A 29 0.33 9.94 9.82
CA GLY A 29 -0.13 9.40 11.11
C GLY A 29 -0.59 7.95 11.00
N PRO A 30 -0.67 7.19 12.11
CA PRO A 30 -1.00 5.76 12.11
C PRO A 30 -2.42 5.45 11.64
N GLU A 31 -3.33 6.44 11.66
CA GLU A 31 -4.70 6.29 11.17
C GLU A 31 -4.85 6.60 9.68
N GLN A 32 -3.82 7.18 9.05
CA GLN A 32 -3.82 7.58 7.65
C GLN A 32 -3.38 6.42 6.75
N PRO A 33 -3.91 6.32 5.52
CA PRO A 33 -3.55 5.23 4.61
C PRO A 33 -2.04 5.17 4.35
N HIS A 34 -1.56 3.97 4.08
CA HIS A 34 -0.26 3.82 3.44
C HIS A 34 -0.28 4.53 2.07
N ASN A 35 0.86 5.02 1.63
CA ASN A 35 0.99 5.48 0.25
C ASN A 35 0.99 4.25 -0.68
N ARG A 36 -0.15 3.96 -1.30
CA ARG A 36 -0.34 2.86 -2.26
C ARG A 36 0.69 2.89 -3.39
N ASP A 37 1.12 4.08 -3.80
CA ASP A 37 2.05 4.31 -4.90
C ASP A 37 3.53 4.34 -4.46
N SER A 38 3.82 4.15 -3.18
CA SER A 38 5.19 3.94 -2.72
C SER A 38 5.72 2.59 -3.18
N LEU A 39 6.89 2.57 -3.84
CA LEU A 39 7.55 1.33 -4.22
C LEU A 39 7.82 0.42 -3.00
N ALA A 40 8.16 1.00 -1.85
CA ALA A 40 8.37 0.21 -0.64
C ALA A 40 7.10 -0.56 -0.24
N TYR A 41 5.95 0.10 -0.27
CA TYR A 41 4.67 -0.53 0.05
C TYR A 41 4.26 -1.55 -1.02
N GLN A 42 4.34 -1.17 -2.29
CA GLN A 42 3.98 -2.05 -3.40
C GLN A 42 4.73 -3.37 -3.37
N TYR A 43 6.06 -3.31 -3.20
CA TYR A 43 6.88 -4.52 -3.20
C TYR A 43 6.74 -5.32 -1.91
N LYS A 44 6.60 -4.69 -0.75
CA LYS A 44 6.32 -5.41 0.50
C LYS A 44 4.99 -6.16 0.42
N PHE A 45 3.94 -5.46 -0.01
CA PHE A 45 2.62 -6.06 -0.19
C PHE A 45 2.66 -7.19 -1.22
N TYR A 46 3.36 -7.01 -2.34
CA TYR A 46 3.51 -8.07 -3.34
C TYR A 46 4.32 -9.26 -2.81
N ASP A 47 5.35 -9.04 -2.01
CA ASP A 47 6.11 -10.12 -1.38
C ASP A 47 5.26 -10.90 -0.36
N GLU A 48 4.31 -10.24 0.31
CA GLU A 48 3.41 -10.89 1.26
C GLU A 48 2.24 -11.61 0.58
N HIS A 49 1.65 -11.01 -0.45
CA HIS A 49 0.35 -11.43 -1.01
C HIS A 49 0.41 -11.95 -2.46
N GLY A 50 1.54 -11.79 -3.16
CA GLY A 50 1.70 -12.22 -4.55
C GLY A 50 0.86 -11.45 -5.58
N ARG A 51 0.34 -10.27 -5.21
CA ARG A 51 -0.41 -9.35 -6.08
C ARG A 51 -0.08 -7.90 -5.74
N TRP A 52 -0.34 -6.97 -6.67
CA TRP A 52 -0.17 -5.55 -6.39
C TRP A 52 -1.30 -5.02 -5.47
N PRO A 53 -0.99 -4.04 -4.60
CA PRO A 53 -1.98 -3.47 -3.69
C PRO A 53 -2.95 -2.51 -4.38
N THR A 54 -4.15 -2.43 -3.82
CA THR A 54 -5.19 -1.45 -4.14
C THR A 54 -5.17 -0.31 -3.12
N TRP A 55 -5.94 0.76 -3.35
CA TRP A 55 -6.11 1.79 -2.31
C TRP A 55 -6.93 1.27 -1.13
N ALA A 56 -7.84 0.31 -1.35
CA ALA A 56 -8.56 -0.39 -0.30
C ALA A 56 -7.62 -1.17 0.62
N ASP A 57 -6.60 -1.85 0.05
CA ASP A 57 -5.54 -2.51 0.84
C ASP A 57 -4.72 -1.49 1.65
N ALA A 58 -4.35 -0.37 1.02
CA ALA A 58 -3.60 0.71 1.68
C ALA A 58 -4.37 1.36 2.85
N MET A 59 -5.70 1.37 2.77
CA MET A 59 -6.63 1.87 3.78
C MET A 59 -7.09 0.79 4.77
N ALA A 60 -6.67 -0.47 4.65
CA ALA A 60 -7.27 -1.58 5.40
C ALA A 60 -7.24 -1.37 6.92
N HIS A 61 -6.16 -0.79 7.43
CA HIS A 61 -5.94 -0.50 8.86
C HIS A 61 -6.61 0.81 9.34
N CYS A 62 -7.07 1.66 8.42
CA CYS A 62 -7.59 2.99 8.79
C CYS A 62 -8.92 2.89 9.56
N PRO A 63 -9.24 3.87 10.41
CA PRO A 63 -10.59 4.05 10.93
C PRO A 63 -11.63 4.28 9.82
N GLU A 64 -12.88 3.89 10.07
CA GLU A 64 -13.94 3.93 9.06
C GLU A 64 -14.18 5.34 8.49
N ASN A 65 -14.16 6.38 9.33
CA ASN A 65 -14.27 7.77 8.88
C ASN A 65 -13.13 8.19 7.94
N VAL A 66 -11.92 7.69 8.17
CA VAL A 66 -10.75 7.96 7.32
C VAL A 66 -10.87 7.21 5.99
N LYS A 67 -11.32 5.94 6.01
CA LYS A 67 -11.61 5.18 4.79
C LYS A 67 -12.64 5.87 3.91
N GLN A 68 -13.74 6.33 4.51
CA GLN A 68 -14.82 7.04 3.81
C GLN A 68 -14.33 8.35 3.19
N TYR A 69 -13.57 9.14 3.95
CA TYR A 69 -12.98 10.38 3.46
C TYR A 69 -12.09 10.14 2.24
N TRP A 70 -11.08 9.28 2.37
CA TRP A 70 -10.12 9.03 1.30
C TRP A 70 -10.75 8.32 0.11
N THR A 71 -11.71 7.42 0.31
CA THR A 71 -12.46 6.80 -0.79
C THR A 71 -13.16 7.87 -1.63
N LYS A 72 -13.84 8.81 -0.97
CA LYS A 72 -14.55 9.90 -1.65
C LYS A 72 -13.57 10.82 -2.40
N GLU A 73 -12.46 11.20 -1.78
CA GLU A 73 -11.47 12.07 -2.44
C GLU A 73 -10.82 11.38 -3.64
N LEU A 74 -10.37 10.12 -3.49
CA LEU A 74 -9.78 9.35 -4.58
C LEU A 74 -10.76 9.18 -5.75
N GLN A 75 -12.02 8.86 -5.47
CA GLN A 75 -13.06 8.72 -6.50
C GLN A 75 -13.33 10.03 -7.25
N LYS A 76 -13.31 11.19 -6.58
CA LYS A 76 -13.42 12.50 -7.25
C LYS A 76 -12.29 12.73 -8.26
N HIS A 77 -11.12 12.14 -8.03
CA HIS A 77 -9.98 12.17 -8.93
C HIS A 77 -9.96 11.02 -9.95
N GLY A 78 -11.04 10.24 -10.06
CA GLY A 78 -11.16 9.15 -11.03
C GLY A 78 -10.41 7.87 -10.65
N VAL A 79 -9.98 7.74 -9.40
CA VAL A 79 -9.28 6.55 -8.90
C VAL A 79 -10.28 5.50 -8.41
N ASP A 80 -10.17 4.27 -8.93
CA ASP A 80 -10.87 3.11 -8.37
C ASP A 80 -10.11 2.58 -7.14
N VAL A 81 -10.75 2.63 -5.98
CA VAL A 81 -10.12 2.22 -4.72
C VAL A 81 -9.88 0.72 -4.62
N ASN A 82 -10.69 -0.10 -5.28
CA ASN A 82 -10.57 -1.56 -5.24
C ASN A 82 -9.62 -2.10 -6.31
N GLY A 83 -9.10 -1.22 -7.18
CA GLY A 83 -8.24 -1.60 -8.28
C GLY A 83 -8.91 -2.57 -9.27
N GLY A 84 -8.17 -2.81 -10.34
CA GLY A 84 -8.66 -3.39 -11.58
C GLY A 84 -8.44 -2.37 -12.68
N ASP A 85 -7.43 -2.58 -13.51
CA ASP A 85 -7.38 -1.89 -14.79
C ASP A 85 -8.73 -2.13 -15.47
N LYS A 86 -9.41 -1.07 -15.91
CA LYS A 86 -10.29 -1.21 -17.07
C LYS A 86 -9.35 -1.56 -18.23
N GLN A 87 -9.10 -2.85 -18.43
CA GLN A 87 -8.53 -3.36 -19.68
C GLN A 87 -9.46 -2.99 -20.84
#